data_AF-A0ABD2W007-F1
#
_entry.id   AF-A0ABD2W007-F1
#
_cell.length_a   1.000
_cell.length_b   1.000
_cell.length_c   1.000
_cell.angle_alpha   90.00
_cell.angle_beta   90.00
_cell.angle_gamma   90.00
#
_symmetry.space_group_name_H-M   'P 1'
#
loop_
_entity.id
_entity.type
_entity.pdbx_description
1 polymer ?
#
loop_
_entity_poly.entity_id
_entity_poly.type
_entity_poly.pdbx_seq_one_letter_code
_entity_poly.pdbx_strand_id
1 'polypeptide(L)'
;MALQYLKHSLPFHLSHRGLRLARSFSHVENSKMPISVNEVKTVRATFGMGCFWAGDALFGATPGVVTTAVGYAGGTKENPAYKNLGDHTEVIHIEYDPERINYSQLLDLFWNNHEYGLTAYVKRQYLSLILYHNQEQKELAEASRDHQQRLRNERFATEISPFDKFYPAEDYHQKYRLQGHAYLVEALGLKSALELQTSPLAAKLNGFVAGAVSPSEFEEQVKSLELSDKALQYVRKHVIDNQGSGLYC
;
A
#
# COMPACT_ATOMS: atom_id res chain seq x y z
N MET A 1 68.38 -38.48 34.87
CA MET A 1 67.30 -37.91 35.71
C MET A 1 65.99 -38.34 35.04
N ALA A 2 65.28 -39.37 35.52
CA ALA A 2 64.65 -39.55 36.84
C ALA A 2 63.35 -38.69 36.93
N LEU A 3 62.13 -39.26 36.84
CA LEU A 3 61.35 -39.98 37.90
C LEU A 3 60.73 -38.95 38.89
N GLN A 4 59.56 -39.10 39.55
CA GLN A 4 58.51 -40.14 39.76
C GLN A 4 57.25 -39.42 40.35
N TYR A 5 56.00 -39.90 40.55
CA TYR A 5 55.22 -41.17 40.45
C TYR A 5 53.90 -40.90 39.65
N LEU A 6 52.96 -41.79 39.27
CA LEU A 6 52.51 -43.17 39.59
C LEU A 6 51.45 -43.38 40.73
N LYS A 7 50.18 -43.65 40.33
CA LYS A 7 49.05 -44.28 41.11
C LYS A 7 48.37 -43.36 42.17
N HIS A 8 47.08 -43.50 42.53
CA HIS A 8 46.35 -44.71 42.96
C HIS A 8 44.79 -44.68 42.86
N SER A 9 44.20 -45.88 42.99
CA SER A 9 42.87 -46.25 43.57
C SER A 9 41.51 -45.79 42.98
N LEU A 10 40.70 -46.82 42.69
CA LEU A 10 39.22 -46.88 42.66
C LEU A 10 38.61 -46.72 44.09
N PRO A 11 37.29 -46.87 44.30
CA PRO A 11 36.14 -46.10 43.80
C PRO A 11 35.25 -45.59 44.98
N PHE A 12 34.14 -44.86 44.77
CA PHE A 12 32.86 -45.11 45.49
C PHE A 12 31.63 -44.30 45.00
N HIS A 13 30.48 -44.68 45.57
CA HIS A 13 29.07 -44.24 45.44
C HIS A 13 28.68 -42.88 44.83
N LEU A 14 27.76 -42.97 43.86
CA LEU A 14 26.35 -42.53 43.99
C LEU A 14 26.03 -41.43 45.01
N SER A 15 25.58 -40.27 44.53
CA SER A 15 24.60 -39.43 45.24
C SER A 15 23.65 -38.70 44.30
N HIS A 16 22.46 -38.43 44.83
CA HIS A 16 21.20 -38.05 44.16
C HIS A 16 21.17 -36.73 43.36
N ARG A 17 20.04 -36.59 42.63
CA ARG A 17 19.41 -35.34 42.11
C ARG A 17 20.10 -34.72 40.88
N GLY A 18 19.46 -34.92 39.73
CA GLY A 18 19.84 -34.29 38.45
C GLY A 18 18.74 -34.38 37.39
N LEU A 19 17.46 -34.39 37.80
CA LEU A 19 16.33 -34.41 36.85
C LEU A 19 16.33 -33.10 36.06
N ARG A 20 16.91 -33.11 34.85
CA ARG A 20 16.82 -31.99 33.92
C ARG A 20 15.38 -31.90 33.43
N LEU A 21 14.56 -31.08 34.10
CA LEU A 21 13.35 -30.55 33.48
C LEU A 21 13.78 -29.92 32.15
N ALA A 22 13.18 -30.38 31.05
CA ALA A 22 13.20 -29.63 29.82
C ALA A 22 12.58 -28.26 30.12
N ARG A 23 13.38 -27.19 30.11
CA ARG A 23 12.84 -25.84 30.19
C ARG A 23 12.06 -25.62 28.91
N SER A 24 10.74 -25.74 29.02
CA SER A 24 9.78 -25.23 28.04
C SER A 24 10.19 -23.81 27.69
N PHE A 25 10.51 -23.57 26.42
CA PHE A 25 10.58 -22.20 25.92
C PHE A 25 9.17 -21.63 26.06
N SER A 26 9.01 -20.72 27.01
CA SER A 26 7.79 -19.93 27.17
C SER A 26 7.47 -19.31 25.82
N HIS A 27 6.24 -19.52 25.32
CA HIS A 27 5.75 -18.76 24.19
C HIS A 27 5.95 -17.27 24.50
N VAL A 28 6.74 -16.59 23.67
CA VAL A 28 6.60 -15.15 23.55
C VAL A 28 5.26 -14.96 22.86
N GLU A 29 4.27 -14.46 23.59
CA GLU A 29 2.97 -14.10 23.04
C GLU A 29 3.17 -12.91 22.10
N ASN A 30 3.51 -13.22 20.85
CA ASN A 30 3.56 -12.23 19.79
C ASN A 30 2.13 -11.71 19.61
N SER A 31 1.90 -10.46 20.00
CA SER A 31 0.57 -9.86 20.13
C SER A 31 -0.05 -9.67 18.74
N LYS A 32 -0.70 -10.73 18.24
CA LYS A 32 -1.52 -10.69 17.03
C LYS A 32 -2.60 -9.64 17.21
N MET A 33 -2.44 -8.48 16.58
CA MET A 33 -3.51 -7.51 16.34
C MET A 33 -4.66 -8.25 15.63
N PRO A 34 -5.80 -8.52 16.30
CA PRO A 34 -6.87 -9.30 15.72
C PRO A 34 -7.89 -8.35 15.10
N ILE A 35 -7.47 -7.62 14.05
CA ILE A 35 -8.48 -7.23 13.05
C ILE A 35 -8.99 -8.57 12.51
N SER A 36 -10.23 -8.91 12.88
CA SER A 36 -10.91 -10.09 12.38
C SER A 36 -11.30 -9.86 10.92
N VAL A 37 -10.30 -9.89 10.04
CA VAL A 37 -10.48 -9.92 8.60
C VAL A 37 -11.11 -11.26 8.27
N ASN A 38 -12.45 -11.31 8.34
CA ASN A 38 -13.22 -12.14 7.41
C ASN A 38 -12.62 -11.86 6.03
N GLU A 39 -12.20 -12.88 5.28
CA GLU A 39 -11.45 -12.71 4.04
C GLU A 39 -12.23 -11.84 3.04
N VAL A 40 -11.97 -10.53 3.05
CA VAL A 40 -12.60 -9.57 2.16
C VAL A 40 -12.13 -9.93 0.76
N LYS A 41 -13.05 -10.42 -0.06
CA LYS A 41 -12.74 -10.94 -1.39
C LYS A 41 -12.39 -9.78 -2.32
N THR A 42 -11.14 -9.35 -2.29
CA THR A 42 -10.66 -8.23 -3.08
C THR A 42 -10.64 -8.52 -4.57
N VAL A 43 -10.84 -7.47 -5.36
CA VAL A 43 -10.56 -7.43 -6.79
C VAL A 43 -9.47 -6.38 -7.02
N ARG A 44 -8.68 -6.54 -8.09
CA ARG A 44 -7.54 -5.67 -8.41
C ARG A 44 -7.88 -4.67 -9.50
N ALA A 45 -7.40 -3.45 -9.36
CA ALA A 45 -7.33 -2.44 -10.41
C ALA A 45 -5.90 -1.91 -10.50
N THR A 46 -5.50 -1.37 -11.65
CA THR A 46 -4.17 -0.77 -11.83
C THR A 46 -4.20 0.36 -12.85
N PHE A 47 -3.74 1.54 -12.44
CA PHE A 47 -3.80 2.76 -13.24
C PHE A 47 -2.48 3.53 -13.19
N GLY A 48 -2.04 4.09 -14.33
CA GLY A 48 -1.06 5.17 -14.38
C GLY A 48 -1.78 6.51 -14.48
N MET A 49 -1.44 7.44 -13.59
CA MET A 49 -2.14 8.72 -13.40
C MET A 49 -1.16 9.89 -13.26
N GLY A 50 -0.04 9.83 -13.97
CA GLY A 50 1.11 10.68 -13.67
C GLY A 50 1.83 10.19 -12.40
N CYS A 51 2.25 11.12 -11.55
CA CYS A 51 2.93 10.83 -10.29
C CYS A 51 2.08 9.98 -9.34
N PHE A 52 2.54 8.78 -8.99
CA PHE A 52 1.71 7.81 -8.28
C PHE A 52 1.35 8.18 -6.82
N TRP A 53 1.98 9.19 -6.21
CA TRP A 53 1.72 9.60 -4.82
C TRP A 53 0.34 10.27 -4.66
N ALA A 54 -0.16 10.96 -5.70
CA ALA A 54 -1.52 11.48 -5.73
C ALA A 54 -2.55 10.34 -5.74
N GLY A 55 -2.32 9.32 -6.58
CA GLY A 55 -3.14 8.11 -6.65
C GLY A 55 -3.17 7.32 -5.34
N ASP A 56 -2.02 7.14 -4.67
CA ASP A 56 -1.93 6.43 -3.38
C ASP A 56 -2.66 7.16 -2.24
N ALA A 57 -2.77 8.50 -2.31
CA ALA A 57 -3.57 9.29 -1.39
C ALA A 57 -5.08 9.19 -1.72
N LEU A 58 -5.45 9.38 -2.99
CA LEU A 58 -6.83 9.34 -3.48
C LEU A 58 -7.52 8.00 -3.20
N PHE A 59 -6.95 6.91 -3.74
CA PHE A 59 -7.55 5.58 -3.60
C PHE A 59 -7.41 5.06 -2.17
N GLY A 60 -6.31 5.39 -1.46
CA GLY A 60 -6.16 5.07 -0.04
C GLY A 60 -7.29 5.66 0.83
N ALA A 61 -7.72 6.89 0.55
CA ALA A 61 -8.85 7.51 1.23
C ALA A 61 -10.22 6.97 0.80
N THR A 62 -10.37 6.46 -0.43
CA THR A 62 -11.66 6.07 -1.03
C THR A 62 -12.35 4.92 -0.28
N PRO A 63 -13.62 5.06 0.16
CA PRO A 63 -14.38 3.96 0.77
C PRO A 63 -14.49 2.74 -0.16
N GLY A 64 -14.35 1.53 0.41
CA GLY A 64 -14.35 0.28 -0.36
C GLY A 64 -12.98 -0.12 -0.93
N VAL A 65 -12.03 0.80 -1.08
CA VAL A 65 -10.62 0.42 -1.30
C VAL A 65 -10.05 -0.16 0.00
N VAL A 66 -9.38 -1.31 -0.12
CA VAL A 66 -8.84 -2.10 1.00
C VAL A 66 -7.35 -1.86 1.15
N THR A 67 -6.54 -2.02 0.09
CA THR A 67 -5.11 -1.67 0.11
C THR A 67 -4.67 -1.01 -1.19
N THR A 68 -3.53 -0.31 -1.13
CA THR A 68 -2.90 0.34 -2.29
C THR A 68 -1.39 0.13 -2.24
N ALA A 69 -0.74 -0.01 -3.39
CA ALA A 69 0.71 -0.08 -3.52
C ALA A 69 1.17 0.67 -4.77
N VAL A 70 2.24 1.47 -4.66
CA VAL A 70 2.81 2.19 -5.81
C VAL A 70 3.92 1.38 -6.47
N GLY A 71 4.08 1.53 -7.79
CA GLY A 71 5.05 0.72 -8.54
C GLY A 71 5.11 1.03 -10.02
N TYR A 72 5.65 0.07 -10.77
CA TYR A 72 5.95 0.18 -12.20
C TYR A 72 5.29 -0.96 -12.96
N ALA A 73 4.58 -0.63 -14.05
CA ALA A 73 3.89 -1.60 -14.91
C ALA A 73 3.76 -1.05 -16.35
N GLY A 74 3.18 -1.84 -17.26
CA GLY A 74 2.96 -1.43 -18.66
C GLY A 74 4.23 -1.30 -19.52
N GLY A 75 5.35 -1.86 -19.06
CA GLY A 75 6.59 -2.00 -19.82
C GLY A 75 7.05 -3.45 -19.88
N THR A 76 8.13 -3.69 -20.62
CA THR A 76 8.72 -5.01 -20.90
C THR A 76 10.01 -5.27 -20.11
N LYS A 77 10.48 -4.29 -19.33
CA LYS A 77 11.72 -4.38 -18.58
C LYS A 77 11.58 -5.25 -17.32
N GLU A 78 12.49 -6.20 -17.17
CA GLU A 78 12.66 -6.91 -15.89
C GLU A 78 13.29 -6.02 -14.82
N ASN A 79 12.67 -5.99 -13.64
CA ASN A 79 13.11 -5.29 -12.43
C ASN A 79 13.43 -3.79 -12.64
N PRO A 80 12.44 -2.97 -13.05
CA PRO A 80 12.55 -1.51 -13.03
C PRO A 80 12.71 -0.98 -11.60
N ALA A 81 13.37 0.17 -11.49
CA ALA A 81 13.57 0.95 -10.26
C ALA A 81 13.54 2.44 -10.64
N TYR A 82 13.26 3.36 -9.71
CA TYR A 82 12.90 4.76 -10.03
C TYR A 82 13.87 5.47 -10.99
N LYS A 83 15.18 5.23 -10.84
CA LYS A 83 16.24 5.85 -11.68
C LYS A 83 16.45 5.16 -13.03
N ASN A 84 15.69 4.12 -13.35
CA ASN A 84 15.93 3.21 -14.46
C ASN A 84 14.66 2.44 -14.92
N LEU A 85 13.49 3.08 -15.00
CA LEU A 85 12.19 2.44 -15.35
C LEU A 85 12.20 1.66 -16.68
N GLY A 86 12.98 2.10 -17.67
CA GLY A 86 12.84 1.61 -19.05
C GLY A 86 11.56 2.16 -19.71
N ASP A 87 10.69 1.27 -20.15
CA ASP A 87 9.43 1.54 -20.86
C ASP A 87 8.19 1.46 -19.95
N HIS A 88 8.37 1.27 -18.64
CA HIS A 88 7.30 1.27 -17.65
C HIS A 88 6.72 2.67 -17.38
N THR A 89 5.49 2.68 -16.86
CA THR A 89 4.78 3.83 -16.31
C THR A 89 4.70 3.69 -14.78
N GLU A 90 4.72 4.79 -14.03
CA GLU A 90 4.32 4.84 -12.62
C GLU A 90 2.84 4.49 -12.50
N VAL A 91 2.53 3.46 -11.70
CA VAL A 91 1.16 3.01 -11.47
C VAL A 91 0.81 2.90 -10.00
N ILE A 92 -0.47 3.11 -9.71
CA ILE A 92 -1.10 2.69 -8.47
C ILE A 92 -1.75 1.32 -8.69
N HIS A 93 -1.39 0.35 -7.87
CA HIS A 93 -2.06 -0.95 -7.76
C HIS A 93 -3.03 -0.89 -6.58
N ILE A 94 -4.28 -1.32 -6.80
CA ILE A 94 -5.40 -1.12 -5.87
C ILE A 94 -6.05 -2.48 -5.63
N GLU A 95 -6.22 -2.88 -4.37
CA GLU A 95 -7.15 -3.94 -3.99
C GLU A 95 -8.40 -3.33 -3.37
N TYR A 96 -9.57 -3.69 -3.89
CA TYR A 96 -10.85 -3.12 -3.49
C TYR A 96 -11.90 -4.19 -3.24
N ASP A 97 -12.85 -3.87 -2.37
CA ASP A 97 -14.02 -4.68 -2.02
C ASP A 97 -15.15 -4.44 -3.05
N PRO A 98 -15.48 -5.41 -3.91
CA PRO A 98 -16.48 -5.24 -4.97
C PRO A 98 -17.92 -5.12 -4.44
N GLU A 99 -18.18 -5.45 -3.17
CA GLU A 99 -19.49 -5.23 -2.54
C GLU A 99 -19.65 -3.79 -2.04
N ARG A 100 -18.56 -3.00 -2.03
CA ARG A 100 -18.53 -1.62 -1.51
C ARG A 100 -18.14 -0.56 -2.54
N ILE A 101 -17.32 -0.91 -3.54
CA ILE A 101 -16.99 -0.05 -4.68
C ILE A 101 -16.77 -0.90 -5.93
N ASN A 102 -17.34 -0.49 -7.06
CA ASN A 102 -17.16 -1.18 -8.35
C ASN A 102 -16.10 -0.52 -9.24
N TYR A 103 -15.69 -1.24 -10.30
CA TYR A 103 -14.63 -0.78 -11.21
C TYR A 103 -15.00 0.52 -11.95
N SER A 104 -16.28 0.75 -12.27
CA SER A 104 -16.72 2.00 -12.90
C SER A 104 -16.53 3.21 -11.98
N GLN A 105 -16.79 3.07 -10.67
CA GLN A 105 -16.51 4.13 -9.69
C GLN A 105 -15.00 4.41 -9.54
N LEU A 106 -14.15 3.39 -9.69
CA LEU A 106 -12.69 3.57 -9.74
C LEU A 106 -12.24 4.26 -11.03
N LEU A 107 -12.90 3.98 -12.16
CA LEU A 107 -12.70 4.70 -13.42
C LEU A 107 -13.16 6.17 -13.30
N ASP A 108 -14.30 6.45 -12.65
CA ASP A 108 -14.75 7.82 -12.41
C ASP A 108 -13.75 8.60 -11.53
N LEU A 109 -13.17 7.97 -10.52
CA LEU A 109 -12.08 8.57 -9.72
C LEU A 109 -10.83 8.81 -10.58
N PHE A 110 -10.44 7.85 -11.42
CA PHE A 110 -9.36 8.00 -12.39
C PHE A 110 -9.58 9.21 -13.32
N TRP A 111 -10.73 9.29 -14.01
CA TRP A 111 -11.04 10.34 -14.98
C TRP A 111 -11.16 11.75 -14.36
N ASN A 112 -11.45 11.87 -13.07
CA ASN A 112 -11.62 13.17 -12.41
C ASN A 112 -10.36 13.69 -11.67
N ASN A 113 -9.29 12.89 -11.52
CA ASN A 113 -8.16 13.22 -10.63
C ASN A 113 -6.76 13.11 -11.27
N HIS A 114 -6.62 13.17 -12.59
CA HIS A 114 -5.32 13.34 -13.25
C HIS A 114 -5.42 14.07 -14.60
N GLU A 115 -4.28 14.43 -15.18
CA GLU A 115 -4.18 15.02 -16.52
C GLU A 115 -3.91 13.94 -17.58
N TYR A 116 -4.54 14.06 -18.75
CA TYR A 116 -4.50 13.09 -19.84
C TYR A 116 -4.56 13.70 -21.25
N GLY A 117 -4.70 15.02 -21.38
CA GLY A 117 -4.72 15.73 -22.66
C GLY A 117 -3.41 15.66 -23.44
N LEU A 118 -3.50 15.78 -24.78
CA LEU A 118 -2.34 15.79 -25.69
C LEU A 118 -1.51 17.08 -25.66
N THR A 119 -1.83 18.03 -24.77
CA THR A 119 -1.27 19.40 -24.75
C THR A 119 0.13 19.49 -24.13
N ALA A 120 0.61 18.41 -23.48
CA ALA A 120 1.95 18.33 -22.91
C ALA A 120 2.72 17.09 -23.42
N TYR A 121 4.05 17.20 -23.52
CA TYR A 121 4.92 16.04 -23.77
C TYR A 121 5.06 15.22 -22.47
N VAL A 122 4.08 14.35 -22.22
CA VAL A 122 4.08 13.44 -21.07
C VAL A 122 5.11 12.33 -21.28
N LYS A 123 6.05 12.17 -20.35
CA LYS A 123 7.04 11.07 -20.37
C LYS A 123 6.33 9.72 -20.20
N ARG A 124 6.86 8.62 -20.77
CA ARG A 124 6.34 7.25 -20.56
C ARG A 124 6.08 6.94 -19.08
N GLN A 125 7.02 7.35 -18.21
CA GLN A 125 6.90 7.29 -16.74
C GLN A 125 5.59 7.83 -16.16
N TYR A 126 4.94 8.81 -16.78
CA TYR A 126 3.81 9.57 -16.22
C TYR A 126 2.53 9.51 -17.08
N LEU A 127 2.39 8.53 -17.99
CA LEU A 127 1.22 8.45 -18.86
C LEU A 127 -0.08 8.13 -18.11
N SER A 128 -1.18 8.61 -18.69
CA SER A 128 -2.53 8.09 -18.44
C SER A 128 -2.63 6.67 -18.98
N LEU A 129 -2.83 5.69 -18.10
CA LEU A 129 -2.77 4.27 -18.43
C LEU A 129 -3.81 3.49 -17.60
N ILE A 130 -4.55 2.60 -18.25
CA ILE A 130 -5.42 1.63 -17.59
C ILE A 130 -4.90 0.23 -17.91
N LEU A 131 -4.56 -0.54 -16.88
CA LEU A 131 -4.17 -1.94 -17.01
C LEU A 131 -5.32 -2.85 -16.53
N TYR A 132 -6.02 -3.46 -17.47
CA TYR A 132 -7.19 -4.31 -17.16
C TYR A 132 -6.77 -5.72 -16.74
N HIS A 133 -7.37 -6.23 -15.66
CA HIS A 133 -7.10 -7.56 -15.11
C HIS A 133 -7.99 -8.66 -15.73
N ASN A 134 -9.07 -8.28 -16.41
CA ASN A 134 -9.99 -9.21 -17.09
C ASN A 134 -10.77 -8.49 -18.23
N GLN A 135 -11.61 -9.25 -18.95
CA GLN A 135 -12.40 -8.74 -20.08
C GLN A 135 -13.48 -7.73 -19.66
N GLU A 136 -14.11 -7.89 -18.48
CA GLU A 136 -15.10 -6.94 -17.94
C GLU A 136 -14.47 -5.56 -17.69
N GLN A 137 -13.30 -5.53 -17.04
CA GLN A 137 -12.54 -4.30 -16.83
C GLN A 137 -12.12 -3.64 -18.15
N LYS A 138 -11.76 -4.43 -19.17
CA LYS A 138 -11.47 -3.90 -20.50
C LYS A 138 -12.70 -3.20 -21.09
N GLU A 139 -13.85 -3.86 -21.11
CA GLU A 139 -15.09 -3.32 -21.68
C GLU A 139 -15.56 -2.05 -20.95
N LEU A 140 -15.49 -2.03 -19.62
CA LEU A 140 -15.78 -0.85 -18.80
C LEU A 140 -14.78 0.29 -19.03
N ALA A 141 -13.48 -0.01 -19.14
CA ALA A 141 -12.45 0.98 -19.44
C ALA A 141 -12.65 1.61 -20.83
N GLU A 142 -12.85 0.80 -21.86
CA GLU A 142 -13.10 1.26 -23.23
C GLU A 142 -14.40 2.08 -23.33
N ALA A 143 -15.49 1.65 -22.68
CA ALA A 143 -16.75 2.38 -22.63
C ALA A 143 -16.63 3.73 -21.88
N SER A 144 -15.90 3.78 -20.77
CA SER A 144 -15.69 5.01 -19.99
C SER A 144 -14.80 6.02 -20.71
N ARG A 145 -13.73 5.55 -21.38
CA ARG A 145 -12.89 6.36 -22.29
C ARG A 145 -13.76 6.98 -23.39
N ASP A 146 -14.58 6.18 -24.05
CA ASP A 146 -15.41 6.66 -25.16
C ASP A 146 -16.52 7.62 -24.68
N HIS A 147 -16.98 7.48 -23.43
CA HIS A 147 -17.87 8.45 -22.80
C HIS A 147 -17.15 9.78 -22.52
N GLN A 148 -15.99 9.77 -21.87
CA GLN A 148 -15.18 10.97 -21.64
C GLN A 148 -14.78 11.67 -22.94
N GLN A 149 -14.48 10.90 -24.00
CA GLN A 149 -14.14 11.43 -25.33
C GLN A 149 -15.34 12.06 -26.06
N ARG A 150 -16.59 11.80 -25.62
CA ARG A 150 -17.79 12.53 -26.07
C ARG A 150 -18.11 13.76 -25.22
N LEU A 151 -17.71 13.77 -23.93
CA LEU A 151 -17.88 14.94 -23.06
C LEU A 151 -16.83 16.03 -23.31
N ARG A 152 -15.62 15.64 -23.75
CA ARG A 152 -14.47 16.52 -23.93
C ARG A 152 -14.23 16.79 -25.42
N ASN A 153 -14.21 18.07 -25.80
CA ASN A 153 -13.93 18.52 -27.18
C ASN A 153 -12.45 18.38 -27.60
N GLU A 154 -11.67 17.61 -26.86
CA GLU A 154 -10.23 17.44 -27.02
C GLU A 154 -9.89 15.94 -27.09
N ARG A 155 -8.89 15.58 -27.89
CA ARG A 155 -8.34 14.22 -27.91
C ARG A 155 -7.38 14.03 -26.74
N PHE A 156 -7.53 12.93 -26.02
CA PHE A 156 -6.65 12.55 -24.92
C PHE A 156 -5.97 11.19 -25.15
N ALA A 157 -4.92 10.93 -24.37
CA ALA A 157 -3.93 9.89 -24.66
C ALA A 157 -3.90 8.73 -23.65
N THR A 158 -5.06 8.33 -23.12
CA THR A 158 -5.16 7.20 -22.19
C THR A 158 -4.95 5.87 -22.92
N GLU A 159 -3.87 5.17 -22.60
CA GLU A 159 -3.63 3.80 -23.03
C GLU A 159 -4.53 2.82 -22.25
N ILE A 160 -5.09 1.82 -22.93
CA ILE A 160 -5.85 0.71 -22.31
C ILE A 160 -5.20 -0.59 -22.77
N SER A 161 -4.47 -1.23 -21.87
CA SER A 161 -3.60 -2.40 -22.12
C SER A 161 -3.90 -3.52 -21.13
N PRO A 162 -3.62 -4.79 -21.46
CA PRO A 162 -3.77 -5.87 -20.48
C PRO A 162 -2.77 -5.70 -19.33
N PHE A 163 -3.19 -6.02 -18.11
CA PHE A 163 -2.27 -6.20 -16.99
C PHE A 163 -1.45 -7.49 -17.20
N ASP A 164 -0.15 -7.39 -16.98
CA ASP A 164 0.79 -8.52 -16.99
C ASP A 164 1.49 -8.62 -15.62
N LYS A 165 2.40 -7.68 -15.35
CA LYS A 165 3.26 -7.69 -14.16
C LYS A 165 3.36 -6.33 -13.50
N PHE A 166 3.31 -6.34 -12.17
CA PHE A 166 3.53 -5.18 -11.30
C PHE A 166 4.85 -5.34 -10.55
N TYR A 167 5.67 -4.30 -10.56
CA TYR A 167 6.89 -4.20 -9.75
C TYR A 167 6.67 -3.13 -8.67
N PRO A 168 6.63 -3.48 -7.38
CA PRO A 168 6.54 -2.48 -6.31
C PRO A 168 7.70 -1.49 -6.39
N ALA A 169 7.40 -0.19 -6.23
CA ALA A 169 8.42 0.85 -6.10
C ALA A 169 9.10 0.77 -4.73
N GLU A 170 10.29 1.38 -4.63
CA GLU A 170 11.13 1.43 -3.44
C GLU A 170 10.37 1.91 -2.18
N ASP A 171 10.76 1.44 -1.00
CA ASP A 171 10.10 1.69 0.29
C ASP A 171 9.71 3.15 0.53
N TYR A 172 10.55 4.10 0.13
CA TYR A 172 10.34 5.55 0.32
C TYR A 172 9.27 6.16 -0.60
N HIS A 173 8.72 5.41 -1.55
CA HIS A 173 7.55 5.81 -2.33
C HIS A 173 6.23 5.30 -1.71
N GLN A 174 6.26 4.21 -0.92
CA GLN A 174 5.06 3.55 -0.39
C GLN A 174 4.44 4.37 0.75
N LYS A 175 3.20 4.85 0.57
CA LYS A 175 2.51 5.71 1.55
C LYS A 175 3.32 6.96 1.89
N TYR A 176 3.91 7.57 0.86
CA TYR A 176 4.82 8.72 0.96
C TYR A 176 4.30 9.88 1.82
N ARG A 177 2.98 10.17 1.79
CA ARG A 177 2.38 11.23 2.64
C ARG A 177 2.44 10.81 4.11
N LEU A 178 2.00 9.59 4.43
CA LEU A 178 2.06 9.02 5.79
C LEU A 178 3.50 8.93 6.32
N GLN A 179 4.48 8.58 5.47
CA GLN A 179 5.89 8.51 5.85
C GLN A 179 6.46 9.85 6.37
N GLY A 180 5.92 11.00 5.92
CA GLY A 180 6.25 12.31 6.46
C GLY A 180 5.81 12.51 7.92
N HIS A 181 4.86 11.72 8.42
CA HIS A 181 4.32 11.81 9.79
C HIS A 181 4.93 10.73 10.69
N ALA A 182 6.24 10.84 10.98
CA ALA A 182 7.01 9.87 11.76
C ALA A 182 6.32 9.41 13.07
N TYR A 183 5.60 10.30 13.76
CA TYR A 183 4.79 9.95 14.94
C TYR A 183 3.73 8.86 14.66
N LEU A 184 3.00 8.93 13.53
CA LEU A 184 2.01 7.93 13.16
C LEU A 184 2.67 6.61 12.75
N VAL A 185 3.77 6.69 11.99
CA VAL A 185 4.56 5.53 11.53
C VAL A 185 5.09 4.75 12.73
N GLU A 186 5.66 5.44 13.73
CA GLU A 186 6.14 4.84 14.98
C GLU A 186 5.01 4.27 15.82
N ALA A 187 3.94 5.06 16.07
CA ALA A 187 2.82 4.66 16.93
C ALA A 187 2.00 3.48 16.40
N LEU A 188 2.03 3.25 15.07
CA LEU A 188 1.35 2.13 14.41
C LEU A 188 2.31 0.99 14.01
N GLY A 189 3.61 1.12 14.31
CA GLY A 189 4.60 0.07 14.07
C GLY A 189 4.93 -0.20 12.60
N LEU A 190 4.56 0.68 11.66
CA LEU A 190 4.72 0.50 10.21
C LEU A 190 6.19 0.65 9.81
N LYS A 191 6.97 -0.44 9.83
CA LYS A 191 8.44 -0.40 9.80
C LYS A 191 9.07 -0.94 8.51
N SER A 192 8.27 -1.50 7.61
CA SER A 192 8.73 -2.11 6.36
C SER A 192 7.86 -1.74 5.15
N ALA A 193 8.44 -1.81 3.94
CA ALA A 193 7.69 -1.71 2.68
C ALA A 193 6.44 -2.59 2.64
N LEU A 194 6.52 -3.83 3.16
CA LEU A 194 5.41 -4.78 3.14
C LEU A 194 4.23 -4.28 3.99
N GLU A 195 4.48 -3.84 5.22
CA GLU A 195 3.46 -3.27 6.10
C GLU A 195 2.82 -2.00 5.51
N LEU A 196 3.59 -1.17 4.79
CA LEU A 196 3.06 0.02 4.10
C LEU A 196 2.25 -0.30 2.84
N GLN A 197 2.54 -1.43 2.17
CA GLN A 197 1.80 -1.90 0.99
C GLN A 197 0.51 -2.65 1.37
N THR A 198 0.55 -3.50 2.41
CA THR A 198 -0.54 -4.44 2.72
C THR A 198 -1.40 -4.03 3.93
N SER A 199 -1.20 -2.84 4.52
CA SER A 199 -2.03 -2.34 5.63
C SER A 199 -3.16 -1.44 5.13
N PRO A 200 -4.44 -1.82 5.31
CA PRO A 200 -5.58 -0.95 5.03
C PRO A 200 -5.54 0.35 5.84
N LEU A 201 -5.07 0.28 7.08
CA LEU A 201 -4.93 1.46 7.94
C LEU A 201 -3.87 2.42 7.39
N ALA A 202 -2.75 1.91 6.86
CA ALA A 202 -1.74 2.75 6.23
C ALA A 202 -2.29 3.44 4.96
N ALA A 203 -3.04 2.72 4.12
CA ALA A 203 -3.70 3.28 2.94
C ALA A 203 -4.69 4.40 3.30
N LYS A 204 -5.58 4.17 4.28
CA LYS A 204 -6.51 5.18 4.80
C LYS A 204 -5.78 6.41 5.31
N LEU A 205 -4.79 6.22 6.18
CA LEU A 205 -4.05 7.32 6.80
C LEU A 205 -3.23 8.13 5.80
N ASN A 206 -2.64 7.50 4.78
CA ASN A 206 -1.91 8.19 3.70
C ASN A 206 -2.81 9.19 2.94
N GLY A 207 -4.05 8.80 2.67
CA GLY A 207 -5.04 9.70 2.07
C GLY A 207 -5.56 10.77 3.04
N PHE A 208 -5.81 10.40 4.31
CA PHE A 208 -6.33 11.34 5.31
C PHE A 208 -5.33 12.46 5.64
N VAL A 209 -4.05 12.14 5.88
CA VAL A 209 -3.04 13.18 6.14
C VAL A 209 -2.75 14.05 4.91
N ALA A 210 -3.08 13.58 3.71
CA ALA A 210 -3.06 14.36 2.48
C ALA A 210 -4.34 15.20 2.25
N GLY A 211 -5.32 15.17 3.16
CA GLY A 211 -6.58 15.91 2.99
C GLY A 211 -7.38 15.47 1.74
N ALA A 212 -7.25 14.21 1.33
CA ALA A 212 -7.96 13.61 0.19
C ALA A 212 -9.45 13.31 0.45
N VAL A 213 -9.97 13.73 1.60
CA VAL A 213 -11.36 13.64 2.05
C VAL A 213 -11.74 14.92 2.79
N SER A 214 -13.03 15.26 2.80
CA SER A 214 -13.55 16.29 3.70
C SER A 214 -13.46 15.86 5.17
N PRO A 215 -13.43 16.81 6.12
CA PRO A 215 -13.55 16.51 7.55
C PRO A 215 -14.79 15.66 7.88
N SER A 216 -15.92 15.87 7.20
CA SER A 216 -17.14 15.06 7.35
C SER A 216 -16.95 13.59 6.98
N GLU A 217 -16.35 13.31 5.80
CA GLU A 217 -16.09 11.93 5.36
C GLU A 217 -15.04 11.25 6.26
N PHE A 218 -14.07 12.01 6.79
CA PHE A 218 -13.12 11.50 7.77
C PHE A 218 -13.82 11.07 9.07
N GLU A 219 -14.70 11.90 9.66
CA GLU A 219 -15.47 11.52 10.86
C GLU A 219 -16.45 10.35 10.62
N GLU A 220 -16.81 10.05 9.37
CA GLU A 220 -17.56 8.84 9.01
C GLU A 220 -16.67 7.61 8.89
N GLN A 221 -15.58 7.68 8.13
CA GLN A 221 -14.68 6.53 7.96
C GLN A 221 -13.98 6.13 9.26
N VAL A 222 -13.54 7.10 10.07
CA VAL A 222 -12.72 6.84 11.26
C VAL A 222 -13.46 6.10 12.39
N LYS A 223 -14.80 6.09 12.38
CA LYS A 223 -15.64 5.24 13.25
C LYS A 223 -15.35 3.74 13.10
N SER A 224 -14.73 3.33 11.99
CA SER A 224 -14.33 1.94 11.69
C SER A 224 -12.85 1.65 11.92
N LEU A 225 -12.06 2.61 12.43
CA LEU A 225 -10.61 2.51 12.58
C LEU A 225 -10.19 2.57 14.05
N GLU A 226 -9.47 1.55 14.51
CA GLU A 226 -8.93 1.45 15.87
C GLU A 226 -7.70 2.35 16.04
N LEU A 227 -7.93 3.65 16.21
CA LEU A 227 -6.91 4.66 16.50
C LEU A 227 -7.01 5.13 17.96
N SER A 228 -5.86 5.36 18.60
CA SER A 228 -5.83 6.05 19.90
C SER A 228 -6.26 7.52 19.75
N ASP A 229 -6.87 8.11 20.77
CA ASP A 229 -7.35 9.51 20.74
C ASP A 229 -6.29 10.50 20.26
N LYS A 230 -5.03 10.29 20.66
CA LYS A 230 -3.90 11.14 20.26
C LYS A 230 -3.55 10.98 18.77
N ALA A 231 -3.64 9.77 18.21
CA ALA A 231 -3.48 9.55 16.78
C ALA A 231 -4.68 10.11 15.99
N LEU A 232 -5.90 9.88 16.47
CA LEU A 232 -7.14 10.42 15.91
C LEU A 232 -7.12 11.95 15.83
N GLN A 233 -6.77 12.65 16.92
CA GLN A 233 -6.63 14.11 16.96
C GLN A 233 -5.53 14.62 16.02
N TYR A 234 -4.41 13.91 15.93
CA TYR A 234 -3.31 14.27 15.03
C TYR A 234 -3.74 14.17 13.55
N VAL A 235 -4.39 13.08 13.15
CA VAL A 235 -4.87 12.88 11.77
C VAL A 235 -5.97 13.89 11.44
N ARG A 236 -6.94 14.10 12.35
CA ARG A 236 -8.00 15.11 12.23
C ARG A 236 -7.45 16.50 11.92
N LYS A 237 -6.34 16.90 12.58
CA LYS A 237 -5.68 18.17 12.29
C LYS A 237 -5.18 18.24 10.84
N HIS A 238 -4.47 17.22 10.35
CA HIS A 238 -3.95 17.21 8.97
C HIS A 238 -5.05 17.12 7.91
N VAL A 239 -6.17 16.44 8.18
CA VAL A 239 -7.35 16.45 7.29
C VAL A 239 -7.90 17.88 7.12
N ILE A 240 -7.94 18.67 8.20
CA ILE A 240 -8.41 20.07 8.18
C ILE A 240 -7.36 20.99 7.54
N ASP A 241 -6.09 20.89 7.95
CA ASP A 241 -5.00 21.74 7.45
C ASP A 241 -4.75 21.56 5.94
N ASN A 242 -4.91 20.33 5.43
CA ASN A 242 -4.58 19.95 4.05
C ASN A 242 -5.82 19.74 3.15
N GLN A 243 -7.01 20.16 3.58
CA GLN A 243 -8.26 19.90 2.86
C GLN A 243 -8.18 20.42 1.40
N GLY A 244 -8.23 19.51 0.43
CA GLY A 244 -8.19 19.84 -0.99
C GLY A 244 -6.81 20.21 -1.56
N SER A 245 -5.71 20.05 -0.81
CA SER A 245 -4.36 20.46 -1.23
C SER A 245 -3.36 19.31 -1.43
N GLY A 246 -3.58 18.10 -0.91
CA GLY A 246 -2.59 17.01 -0.97
C GLY A 246 -2.72 16.01 -2.14
N LEU A 247 -3.58 16.26 -3.13
CA LEU A 247 -3.68 15.44 -4.35
C LEU A 247 -2.75 15.89 -5.50
N TYR A 248 -1.88 16.87 -5.28
CA TYR A 248 -0.90 17.33 -6.27
C TYR A 248 0.51 16.79 -6.00
N CYS A 249 1.23 16.42 -7.08
CA CYS A 249 2.69 16.32 -7.09
C CYS A 249 3.27 17.53 -7.85
#